data_AF-A0A527RFU9-F1
#
_entry.id   AF-A0A527RFU9-F1
#
_cell.length_a   1.000
_cell.length_b   1.000
_cell.length_c   1.000
_cell.angle_alpha   90.00
_cell.angle_beta   90.00
_cell.angle_gamma   90.00
#
_symmetry.space_group_name_H-M   'P 1'
#
loop_
_entity.id
_entity.type
_entity.pdbx_description
1 polymer ?
#
loop_
_entity_poly.entity_id
_entity_poly.type
_entity_poly.pdbx_seq_one_letter_code
_entity_poly.pdbx_strand_id
1 'polypeptide(L)' 'HAPWALLDFGIRCVISTSFADIFYNNCFKNGILPITVSPEDLDKLMDDASRGSNATLSIDLEAKEIRG' A
#
# COMPACT_ATOMS: atom_id res chain seq x y z
N HIS A 1 7.26 -13.98 12.37
CA HIS A 1 8.07 -13.98 11.13
C HIS A 1 7.22 -13.58 9.92
N ALA A 2 6.68 -12.36 9.89
CA ALA A 2 5.83 -11.84 8.81
C ALA A 2 6.22 -10.41 8.38
N PRO A 3 6.71 -9.51 9.27
CA PRO A 3 7.11 -8.17 8.84
C PRO A 3 8.41 -8.12 8.01
N TRP A 4 9.33 -9.06 8.22
CA TRP A 4 10.64 -9.07 7.54
C TRP A 4 10.56 -9.47 6.06
N ALA A 5 9.65 -10.38 5.70
CA ALA A 5 9.54 -10.85 4.32
C ALA A 5 9.07 -9.77 3.33
N LEU A 6 8.28 -8.79 3.80
CA LEU A 6 7.84 -7.65 2.99
C LEU A 6 8.97 -6.63 2.75
N LEU A 7 9.81 -6.42 3.77
CA LEU A 7 11.00 -5.57 3.69
C LEU A 7 12.04 -6.14 2.72
N ASP A 8 12.32 -7.45 2.80
CA ASP A 8 13.25 -8.12 1.89
C ASP A 8 12.74 -8.16 0.42
N PHE A 9 11.43 -8.05 0.22
CA PHE A 9 10.81 -7.95 -1.12
C PHE A 9 10.84 -6.54 -1.72
N GLY A 10 11.29 -5.52 -0.95
CA GLY A 10 11.29 -4.13 -1.37
C GLY A 10 9.92 -3.45 -1.33
N ILE A 11 8.94 -4.00 -0.60
CA ILE A 11 7.60 -3.43 -0.47
C ILE A 11 7.66 -2.25 0.50
N ARG A 12 7.41 -1.04 -0.02
CA ARG A 12 7.44 0.21 0.76
C ARG A 12 6.07 0.67 1.24
N CYS A 13 4.99 0.14 0.66
CA CYS A 13 3.63 0.59 0.93
C CYS A 13 2.64 -0.57 0.81
N VAL A 14 1.59 -0.55 1.64
CA VAL A 14 0.45 -1.46 1.58
C VAL A 14 -0.82 -0.63 1.57
N ILE A 15 -1.71 -0.88 0.62
CA ILE A 15 -2.99 -0.16 0.46
C ILE A 15 -4.14 -1.14 0.76
N SER A 16 -5.09 -0.72 1.58
CA SER A 16 -6.25 -1.53 1.98
C SER A 16 -7.44 -0.65 2.38
N THR A 17 -8.62 -1.23 2.56
CA THR A 17 -9.78 -0.53 3.17
C THR A 17 -9.73 -0.54 4.70
N SER A 18 -8.95 -1.45 5.29
CA SER A 18 -8.75 -1.53 6.74
C SER A 18 -7.47 -2.29 7.09
N PHE A 19 -6.97 -2.08 8.31
CA PHE A 19 -5.82 -2.79 8.87
C PHE A 19 -6.12 -3.20 10.31
N ALA A 20 -5.63 -4.38 10.71
CA ALA A 20 -5.61 -4.76 12.11
C ALA A 20 -4.58 -3.91 12.88
N ASP A 21 -4.89 -3.51 14.12
CA ASP A 21 -4.05 -2.60 14.92
C ASP A 21 -2.59 -3.06 15.05
N ILE A 22 -2.41 -4.37 15.23
CA ILE A 22 -1.09 -5.00 15.33
C ILE A 22 -0.33 -4.86 14.01
N PHE A 23 -0.99 -5.08 12.88
CA PHE A 23 -0.38 -4.96 11.56
C PHE A 23 -0.02 -3.51 11.26
N TYR A 24 -0.94 -2.59 11.51
CA TYR A 24 -0.72 -1.15 11.35
C TYR A 24 0.51 -0.68 12.13
N ASN A 25 0.60 -1.02 13.41
CA ASN A 25 1.77 -0.69 14.24
C ASN A 25 3.08 -1.34 13.76
N ASN A 26 3.02 -2.57 13.24
CA ASN A 26 4.20 -3.22 12.68
C ASN A 26 4.67 -2.55 11.39
N CYS A 27 3.77 -2.07 10.53
CA CYS A 27 4.13 -1.36 9.31
C CYS A 27 5.02 -0.15 9.60
N PHE A 28 4.61 0.74 10.51
CA PHE A 28 5.40 1.92 10.87
C PHE A 28 6.77 1.57 11.45
N LYS A 29 6.83 0.54 12.31
CA LYS A 29 8.10 0.08 12.90
C LYS A 29 9.08 -0.46 11.85
N ASN A 30 8.58 -0.90 10.70
CA ASN A 30 9.35 -1.51 9.63
C ASN A 30 9.47 -0.60 8.40
N GLY A 31 9.10 0.68 8.49
CA GLY A 31 9.21 1.62 7.38
C GLY A 31 8.27 1.32 6.20
N ILE A 32 7.21 0.54 6.44
CA ILE A 32 6.16 0.27 5.46
C ILE A 32 5.04 1.27 5.72
N LEU A 33 4.58 1.94 4.66
CA LEU A 33 3.46 2.87 4.74
C LEU A 33 2.12 2.14 4.58
N PRO A 34 1.26 2.05 5.60
CA PRO A 34 -0.12 1.58 5.43
C PRO A 34 -1.00 2.74 4.96
N ILE A 35 -1.73 2.56 3.86
CA ILE A 35 -2.69 3.54 3.33
C ILE A 35 -4.09 2.95 3.35
N THR A 36 -5.00 3.64 4.03
CA THR A 36 -6.41 3.30 4.06
C THR A 36 -7.15 4.07 2.98
N VAL A 37 -7.86 3.38 2.10
CA VAL A 37 -8.68 3.97 1.02
C VAL A 37 -10.12 3.51 1.11
N SER A 38 -11.02 4.19 0.38
CA SER A 38 -12.40 3.72 0.23
C SER A 38 -12.45 2.42 -0.60
N PRO A 39 -13.49 1.57 -0.46
CA PRO A 39 -13.65 0.40 -1.32
C PRO A 39 -13.68 0.74 -2.82
N GLU A 40 -14.34 1.86 -3.18
CA GLU A 40 -14.42 2.33 -4.56
C GLU A 40 -13.05 2.70 -5.14
N ASP A 41 -12.18 3.29 -4.33
CA ASP A 41 -10.82 3.63 -4.77
C ASP A 41 -9.92 2.39 -4.82
N LEU A 42 -10.10 1.44 -3.90
CA LEU A 42 -9.40 0.16 -3.96
C LEU A 42 -9.73 -0.59 -5.24
N ASP A 43 -11.00 -0.62 -5.65
CA ASP A 43 -11.42 -1.26 -6.90
C ASP A 43 -10.78 -0.60 -8.13
N LYS A 44 -10.69 0.74 -8.17
CA LYS A 44 -9.98 1.47 -9.24
C LYS A 44 -8.49 1.09 -9.30
N LEU A 45 -7.83 1.05 -8.13
CA LEU A 45 -6.41 0.68 -8.04
C LEU A 45 -6.18 -0.78 -8.47
N MET A 46 -7.09 -1.68 -8.13
CA MET A 46 -7.03 -3.09 -8.55
C MET A 46 -7.26 -3.24 -10.06
N ASP A 47 -8.22 -2.49 -10.62
CA ASP A 47 -8.44 -2.42 -12.07
C ASP A 47 -7.17 -1.90 -12.78
N ASP A 48 -6.59 -0.80 -12.32
CA ASP A 48 -5.33 -0.25 -12.87
C ASP A 48 -4.15 -1.21 -12.75
N ALA A 49 -4.01 -1.91 -11.63
CA ALA A 49 -2.98 -2.93 -11.45
C ALA A 49 -3.19 -4.14 -12.39
N SER A 50 -4.43 -4.47 -12.74
CA SER A 50 -4.75 -5.56 -13.65
C SER A 50 -4.44 -5.24 -15.12
N ARG A 51 -4.38 -3.95 -15.48
CA ARG A 51 -4.14 -3.47 -16.86
C ARG A 51 -2.71 -3.70 -17.39
N GLY A 52 -1.77 -4.20 -16.58
CA GLY A 52 -0.52 -4.79 -17.08
C GLY A 52 0.75 -4.44 -16.32
N SER A 53 1.83 -5.16 -16.65
CA SER A 53 3.11 -5.31 -15.92
C SER A 53 3.95 -4.04 -15.67
N ASN A 54 3.43 -2.85 -15.99
CA ASN A 54 4.13 -1.57 -15.77
C ASN A 54 3.25 -0.51 -15.08
N ALA A 55 2.13 -0.93 -14.46
CA ALA A 55 1.30 -0.05 -13.64
C ALA A 55 2.16 0.61 -12.55
N THR A 56 2.52 1.88 -12.78
CA THR A 56 3.44 2.63 -11.93
C THR A 56 2.62 3.54 -11.06
N LEU A 57 2.38 3.10 -9.82
CA LEU A 57 1.66 3.90 -8.85
C LEU A 57 2.67 4.80 -8.11
N SER A 58 2.46 6.11 -8.20
CA SER A 58 3.18 7.12 -7.42
C SER A 58 2.33 7.53 -6.21
N ILE A 59 2.95 7.53 -5.04
CA ILE A 59 2.31 7.89 -3.78
C ILE A 59 3.04 9.11 -3.24
N ASP A 60 2.32 10.23 -3.14
CA ASP A 60 2.81 11.45 -2.52
C ASP A 60 2.27 11.53 -1.07
N LEU A 61 3.18 11.40 -0.12
CA LEU A 61 2.86 11.43 1.31
C LEU A 61 2.52 12.82 1.82
N GLU A 62 3.12 13.86 1.26
CA GLU A 62 2.92 15.24 1.70
C GLU A 62 1.58 15.76 1.18
N ALA A 63 1.28 15.48 -0.08
CA ALA A 63 0.00 15.79 -0.71
C ALA A 63 -1.13 14.82 -0.32
N LYS A 64 -0.79 13.64 0.21
CA LYS A 64 -1.72 12.50 0.44
C LYS A 64 -2.45 12.08 -0.83
N GLU A 65 -1.72 11.99 -1.93
CA GLU A 65 -2.26 11.63 -3.24
C GLU A 65 -1.69 10.30 -3.75
N ILE A 66 -2.53 9.55 -4.46
CA ILE A 66 -2.15 8.35 -5.18
C ILE A 66 -2.39 8.62 -6.68
N ARG A 67 -1.37 8.42 -7.49
CA ARG A 67 -1.39 8.66 -8.94
C ARG A 67 -0.97 7.38 -9.66
N GLY A 68 -1.72 6.95 -10.67
CA GLY A 68 -1.45 5.79 -11.51
C GLY A 68 -1.33 6.16 -12.98
#